data_AF-A0A2N1HF05-F1
#
_entry.id   AF-A0A2N1HF05-F1
#
_cell.length_a   1.000
_cell.length_b   1.000
_cell.length_c   1.000
_cell.angle_alpha   90.00
_cell.angle_beta   90.00
_cell.angle_gamma   90.00
#
_symmetry.space_group_name_H-M   'P 1'
#
loop_
_entity.id
_entity.type
_entity.pdbx_description
1 polymer ?
#
loop_
_entity_poly.entity_id
_entity_poly.type
_entity_poly.pdbx_seq_one_letter_code
_entity_poly.pdbx_strand_id
1 'polypeptide(L)'
;MTPSSQIKRHPNGLQHHNINDEQGFSALIVVNTPALDDSGVSHAVEHLIFRRSAAFNHPESLFQLTALSDLAINASTHYNVTYYHCHSQCQKTCLLGLNYLLNGLLAPIFEAQDLAQEIYHDDCYGVINRELTPQQDDQQGVIARSDTSAQRCYQYGGDIELLSQLTFTDITRYHAQYYQAKKMHLVTGNIEPTLVASLLESIDDTTQNRTPYCPKVLPKADFCNNRQLVRWYIHSEFYAYFSTNHKNLNHLIKSFDAQLISPQYNLNNNQQFALDIIAPINVSETVLSKVLISFILKHPEGKSVEEDKQLHKFSPEIIRLFNYYQTLVRDLETNLTKSIAKNLTKKPPQSLTEHATFIVGRGTAYPLQKQLQQKQAQIKQQQTKTPTALLPVANLLLRPLSEHLSENEYPQSEYKHRALPTLFSSLLLRAQQLLIQQQDQGQHPELHQNRIAEVFDTDHSLIVINIKEKEQGLALLTSFIINAYPTFLASRTQGHCYAIASQYVMESHHLVFYSAFDVAPYFRLTVIIESLKILCKDLPFIAAALPLAKSKLNNIELKNVTADSVAEFISHNLLTSNT
;
A
#
# COMPACT_ATOMS: atom_id res chain seq x y z
N MET A 1 -30.28 -0.67 -24.43
CA MET A 1 -30.95 -0.75 -23.12
C MET A 1 -29.96 -1.34 -22.15
N THR A 2 -29.37 -0.53 -21.28
CA THR A 2 -28.37 -0.94 -20.29
C THR A 2 -29.06 -1.72 -19.16
N PRO A 3 -28.55 -2.88 -18.71
CA PRO A 3 -29.13 -3.57 -17.57
C PRO A 3 -29.02 -2.68 -16.32
N SER A 4 -30.07 -2.65 -15.52
CA SER A 4 -30.06 -2.06 -14.18
C SER A 4 -29.00 -2.74 -13.30
N SER A 5 -28.45 -2.01 -12.32
CA SER A 5 -27.52 -2.56 -11.33
C SER A 5 -28.03 -3.88 -10.77
N GLN A 6 -27.23 -4.95 -10.85
CA GLN A 6 -27.62 -6.27 -10.38
C GLN A 6 -27.09 -6.48 -8.97
N ILE A 7 -27.98 -6.78 -8.02
CA ILE A 7 -27.64 -7.15 -6.65
C ILE A 7 -27.78 -8.66 -6.53
N LYS A 8 -26.72 -9.34 -6.13
CA LYS A 8 -26.71 -10.79 -5.91
C LYS A 8 -26.05 -11.12 -4.58
N ARG A 9 -26.60 -12.11 -3.88
CA ARG A 9 -25.90 -12.79 -2.80
C ARG A 9 -25.45 -14.15 -3.31
N HIS A 10 -24.13 -14.39 -3.31
CA HIS A 10 -23.55 -15.65 -3.76
C HIS A 10 -23.75 -16.75 -2.70
N PRO A 11 -23.59 -18.05 -3.05
CA PRO A 11 -23.84 -19.17 -2.12
C PRO A 11 -23.05 -19.10 -0.80
N ASN A 12 -21.80 -18.62 -0.85
CA ASN A 12 -20.96 -18.41 0.34
C ASN A 12 -21.33 -17.15 1.15
N GLY A 13 -22.34 -16.40 0.70
CA GLY A 13 -22.89 -15.23 1.38
C GLY A 13 -22.32 -13.89 0.92
N LEU A 14 -21.31 -13.87 0.03
CA LEU A 14 -20.73 -12.64 -0.52
C LEU A 14 -21.81 -11.75 -1.16
N GLN A 15 -21.87 -10.49 -0.74
CA GLN A 15 -22.79 -9.49 -1.30
C GLN A 15 -22.14 -8.85 -2.52
N HIS A 16 -22.76 -8.97 -3.69
CA HIS A 16 -22.22 -8.48 -4.95
C HIS A 16 -23.16 -7.47 -5.62
N HIS A 17 -22.61 -6.33 -5.99
CA HIS A 17 -23.25 -5.29 -6.80
C HIS A 17 -22.47 -5.11 -8.10
N ASN A 18 -23.13 -5.30 -9.25
CA ASN A 18 -22.56 -4.96 -10.55
C ASN A 18 -23.13 -3.63 -11.04
N ILE A 19 -22.27 -2.72 -11.50
CA ILE A 19 -22.62 -1.45 -12.12
C ILE A 19 -22.04 -1.35 -13.52
N ASN A 20 -22.71 -0.60 -14.40
CA ASN A 20 -22.16 -0.27 -15.70
C ASN A 20 -21.13 0.84 -15.52
N ASP A 21 -19.92 0.65 -16.05
CA ASP A 21 -18.86 1.66 -16.07
C ASP A 21 -18.36 1.86 -17.50
N GLU A 22 -17.88 3.05 -17.82
CA GLU A 22 -17.33 3.35 -19.14
C GLU A 22 -15.79 3.16 -19.17
N GLN A 23 -15.16 2.88 -18.02
CA GLN A 23 -13.70 2.91 -17.84
C GLN A 23 -13.00 1.54 -17.85
N GLY A 24 -13.61 0.53 -18.47
CA GLY A 24 -13.09 -0.83 -18.55
C GLY A 24 -13.70 -1.75 -17.50
N PHE A 25 -12.92 -2.69 -16.97
CA PHE A 25 -13.38 -3.68 -16.00
C PHE A 25 -12.70 -3.44 -14.66
N SER A 26 -13.48 -3.45 -13.58
CA SER A 26 -12.97 -3.16 -12.24
C SER A 26 -13.70 -3.97 -11.17
N ALA A 27 -13.02 -4.20 -10.05
CA ALA A 27 -13.59 -4.80 -8.86
C ALA A 27 -13.06 -4.12 -7.61
N LEU A 28 -13.95 -3.90 -6.64
CA LEU A 28 -13.68 -3.39 -5.31
C LEU A 28 -14.29 -4.36 -4.29
N ILE A 29 -13.45 -4.96 -3.46
CA ILE A 29 -13.86 -5.80 -2.33
C ILE A 29 -13.61 -5.04 -1.05
N VAL A 30 -14.66 -4.92 -0.24
CA VAL A 30 -14.65 -4.23 1.05
C VAL A 30 -14.73 -5.27 2.17
N VAL A 31 -13.74 -5.26 3.06
CA VAL A 31 -13.66 -6.17 4.19
C VAL A 31 -13.59 -5.36 5.48
N ASN A 32 -14.49 -5.64 6.44
CA ASN A 32 -14.45 -4.99 7.75
C ASN A 32 -13.30 -5.58 8.59
N THR A 33 -12.23 -4.81 8.74
CA THR A 33 -10.97 -5.17 9.41
C THR A 33 -10.71 -4.18 10.56
N PRO A 34 -11.42 -4.30 11.69
CA PRO A 34 -11.22 -3.42 12.83
C PRO A 34 -9.79 -3.50 13.37
N ALA A 35 -9.18 -2.33 13.60
CA ALA A 35 -7.99 -2.21 14.41
C ALA A 35 -8.38 -2.41 15.89
N LEU A 36 -7.95 -3.53 16.46
CA LEU A 36 -8.30 -3.92 17.84
C LEU A 36 -7.21 -3.57 18.85
N ASP A 37 -6.00 -3.32 18.35
CA ASP A 37 -4.79 -2.98 19.08
C ASP A 37 -3.81 -2.29 18.11
N ASP A 38 -2.61 -1.96 18.61
CA ASP A 38 -1.53 -1.38 17.81
C ASP A 38 -0.61 -2.45 17.19
N SER A 39 -1.00 -3.72 17.13
CA SER A 39 -0.12 -4.77 16.58
C SER A 39 0.07 -4.69 15.07
N GLY A 40 -0.84 -4.01 14.37
CA GLY A 40 -0.88 -4.01 12.91
C GLY A 40 -1.38 -5.33 12.32
N VAL A 41 -2.08 -6.18 13.08
CA VAL A 41 -2.59 -7.48 12.59
C VAL A 41 -3.45 -7.35 11.32
N SER A 42 -4.24 -6.28 11.20
CA SER A 42 -5.04 -5.98 10.00
C SER A 42 -4.16 -5.74 8.78
N HIS A 43 -3.09 -4.95 8.95
CA HIS A 43 -2.12 -4.64 7.91
C HIS A 43 -1.28 -5.88 7.54
N ALA A 44 -0.88 -6.68 8.54
CA ALA A 44 -0.19 -7.94 8.31
C ALA A 44 -1.03 -8.93 7.49
N VAL A 45 -2.31 -9.10 7.82
CA VAL A 45 -3.20 -9.96 7.02
C VAL A 45 -3.41 -9.38 5.61
N GLU A 46 -3.48 -8.06 5.46
CA GLU A 46 -3.54 -7.43 4.13
C GLU A 46 -2.36 -7.80 3.23
N HIS A 47 -1.14 -7.83 3.75
CA HIS A 47 0.02 -8.30 2.98
C HIS A 47 -0.04 -9.80 2.72
N LEU A 48 -0.37 -10.59 3.73
CA LEU A 48 -0.25 -12.05 3.67
C LEU A 48 -1.26 -12.72 2.73
N ILE A 49 -2.46 -12.13 2.53
CA ILE A 49 -3.42 -12.65 1.53
C ILE A 49 -2.87 -12.57 0.09
N PHE A 50 -1.92 -11.67 -0.18
CA PHE A 50 -1.24 -11.55 -1.47
C PHE A 50 -0.07 -12.52 -1.64
N ARG A 51 0.25 -13.35 -0.64
CA ARG A 51 1.37 -14.26 -0.73
C ARG A 51 1.00 -15.52 -1.48
N ARG A 52 0.00 -16.24 -0.96
CA ARG A 52 -0.33 -17.57 -1.48
C ARG A 52 -1.80 -17.92 -1.32
N SER A 53 -2.25 -18.72 -2.27
CA SER A 53 -3.47 -19.52 -2.22
C SER A 53 -3.26 -20.82 -3.00
N ALA A 54 -4.22 -21.73 -2.99
CA ALA A 54 -4.11 -22.98 -3.76
C ALA A 54 -3.93 -22.71 -5.27
N ALA A 55 -4.63 -21.73 -5.83
CA ALA A 55 -4.54 -21.36 -7.25
C ALA A 55 -3.30 -20.50 -7.58
N PHE A 56 -2.76 -19.79 -6.59
CA PHE A 56 -1.62 -18.88 -6.73
C PHE A 56 -0.62 -19.15 -5.61
N ASN A 57 0.16 -20.22 -5.75
CA ASN A 57 0.96 -20.79 -4.67
C ASN A 57 2.38 -20.21 -4.56
N HIS A 58 2.68 -19.12 -5.26
CA HIS A 58 4.00 -18.48 -5.30
C HIS A 58 3.94 -17.03 -4.78
N PRO A 59 4.91 -16.59 -3.94
CA PRO A 59 4.90 -15.26 -3.32
C PRO A 59 5.07 -14.11 -4.31
N GLU A 60 5.63 -14.40 -5.49
CA GLU A 60 5.81 -13.43 -6.57
C GLU A 60 4.57 -13.24 -7.47
N SER A 61 3.46 -13.95 -7.21
CA SER A 61 2.28 -13.96 -8.09
C SER A 61 1.72 -12.56 -8.39
N LEU A 62 1.56 -11.71 -7.37
CA LEU A 62 1.11 -10.31 -7.53
C LEU A 62 2.02 -9.54 -8.50
N PHE A 63 3.33 -9.70 -8.34
CA PHE A 63 4.32 -8.97 -9.13
C PHE A 63 4.32 -9.45 -10.57
N GLN A 64 4.24 -10.76 -10.82
CA GLN A 64 4.12 -11.30 -12.18
C GLN A 64 2.84 -10.82 -12.87
N LEU A 65 1.69 -10.87 -12.17
CA LEU A 65 0.41 -10.41 -12.70
C LEU A 65 0.49 -8.94 -13.13
N THR A 66 0.99 -8.07 -12.27
CA THR A 66 1.06 -6.62 -12.52
C THR A 66 2.20 -6.24 -13.46
N ALA A 67 3.27 -7.03 -13.57
CA ALA A 67 4.39 -6.79 -14.49
C ALA A 67 4.06 -7.20 -15.92
N LEU A 68 3.42 -8.36 -16.12
CA LEU A 68 3.21 -8.99 -17.43
C LEU A 68 1.80 -8.80 -18.00
N SER A 69 0.91 -8.11 -17.29
CA SER A 69 -0.39 -7.71 -17.82
C SER A 69 -0.68 -6.24 -17.53
N ASP A 70 -1.79 -5.74 -18.05
CA ASP A 70 -2.30 -4.41 -17.77
C ASP A 70 -3.09 -4.31 -16.46
N LEU A 71 -3.14 -5.39 -15.71
CA LEU A 71 -3.80 -5.46 -14.43
C LEU A 71 -3.16 -4.49 -13.42
N ALA A 72 -3.98 -3.58 -12.90
CA ALA A 72 -3.68 -2.87 -11.67
C ALA A 72 -4.34 -3.62 -10.52
N ILE A 73 -3.58 -4.00 -9.49
CA ILE A 73 -4.08 -4.49 -8.20
C ILE A 73 -3.49 -3.61 -7.11
N ASN A 74 -4.29 -3.27 -6.11
CA ASN A 74 -3.79 -2.68 -4.87
C ASN A 74 -4.72 -3.01 -3.69
N ALA A 75 -4.24 -2.72 -2.49
CA ALA A 75 -5.05 -2.70 -1.29
C ALA A 75 -4.77 -1.43 -0.46
N SER A 76 -5.68 -1.12 0.46
CA SER A 76 -5.50 -0.04 1.43
C SER A 76 -6.25 -0.37 2.70
N THR A 77 -5.49 -0.51 3.80
CA THR A 77 -6.03 -0.71 5.15
C THR A 77 -6.24 0.61 5.86
N HIS A 78 -7.41 0.75 6.48
CA HIS A 78 -7.82 1.86 7.34
C HIS A 78 -8.29 1.33 8.70
N TYR A 79 -8.71 2.22 9.61
CA TYR A 79 -9.01 1.87 11.01
C TYR A 79 -10.05 0.74 11.21
N ASN A 80 -11.00 0.55 10.30
CA ASN A 80 -12.06 -0.45 10.40
C ASN A 80 -12.33 -1.27 9.14
N VAL A 81 -11.56 -1.02 8.09
CA VAL A 81 -11.87 -1.50 6.76
C VAL A 81 -10.61 -1.61 5.93
N THR A 82 -10.55 -2.66 5.13
CA THR A 82 -9.53 -2.83 4.11
C THR A 82 -10.23 -2.93 2.77
N TYR A 83 -9.76 -2.13 1.82
CA TYR A 83 -10.22 -2.14 0.44
C TYR A 83 -9.22 -2.92 -0.40
N TYR A 84 -9.70 -3.90 -1.14
CA TYR A 84 -8.93 -4.62 -2.16
C TYR A 84 -9.54 -4.32 -3.50
N HIS A 85 -8.72 -4.01 -4.49
CA HIS A 85 -9.28 -3.65 -5.78
C HIS A 85 -8.37 -4.04 -6.94
N CYS A 86 -9.00 -4.30 -8.08
CA CYS A 86 -8.30 -4.48 -9.33
C CYS A 86 -9.01 -3.81 -10.50
N HIS A 87 -8.24 -3.47 -11.53
CA HIS A 87 -8.73 -2.85 -12.76
C HIS A 87 -7.92 -3.30 -13.97
N SER A 88 -8.58 -3.42 -15.12
CA SER A 88 -7.96 -3.68 -16.41
C SER A 88 -8.89 -3.26 -17.55
N GLN A 89 -8.34 -2.94 -18.73
CA GLN A 89 -9.15 -2.69 -19.92
C GLN A 89 -9.64 -4.00 -20.58
N CYS A 90 -8.94 -5.11 -20.32
CA CYS A 90 -9.35 -6.45 -20.75
C CYS A 90 -10.19 -7.15 -19.66
N GLN A 91 -11.37 -7.65 -20.04
CA GLN A 91 -12.25 -8.41 -19.14
C GLN A 91 -11.56 -9.64 -18.57
N LYS A 92 -10.90 -10.42 -19.44
CA LYS A 92 -10.19 -11.64 -19.06
C LYS A 92 -9.13 -11.31 -18.00
N THR A 93 -8.29 -10.31 -18.24
CA THR A 93 -7.26 -9.89 -17.29
C THR A 93 -7.85 -9.40 -15.97
N CYS A 94 -8.95 -8.64 -16.00
CA CYS A 94 -9.62 -8.21 -14.77
C CYS A 94 -10.22 -9.41 -13.99
N LEU A 95 -10.78 -10.40 -14.68
CA LEU A 95 -11.26 -11.64 -14.06
C LEU A 95 -10.12 -12.45 -13.43
N LEU A 96 -8.95 -12.49 -14.07
CA LEU A 96 -7.75 -13.11 -13.49
C LEU A 96 -7.34 -12.39 -12.19
N GLY A 97 -7.36 -11.06 -12.18
CA GLY A 97 -7.10 -10.27 -10.97
C GLY A 97 -8.16 -10.46 -9.88
N LEU A 98 -9.42 -10.53 -10.25
CA LEU A 98 -10.50 -10.80 -9.30
C LEU A 98 -10.39 -12.23 -8.73
N ASN A 99 -10.04 -13.21 -9.56
CA ASN A 99 -9.78 -14.58 -9.12
C ASN A 99 -8.63 -14.64 -8.11
N TYR A 100 -7.55 -13.92 -8.40
CA TYR A 100 -6.40 -13.78 -7.49
C TYR A 100 -6.81 -13.19 -6.13
N LEU A 101 -7.56 -12.07 -6.14
CA LEU A 101 -8.06 -11.45 -4.91
C LEU A 101 -9.00 -12.37 -4.13
N LEU A 102 -9.98 -13.00 -4.78
CA LEU A 102 -10.94 -13.87 -4.10
C LEU A 102 -10.26 -15.09 -3.46
N ASN A 103 -9.29 -15.71 -4.15
CA ASN A 103 -8.53 -16.81 -3.59
C ASN A 103 -7.71 -16.39 -2.37
N GLY A 104 -7.00 -15.25 -2.45
CA GLY A 104 -6.23 -14.72 -1.31
C GLY A 104 -7.12 -14.32 -0.12
N LEU A 105 -8.29 -13.75 -0.38
CA LEU A 105 -9.19 -13.28 0.68
C LEU A 105 -9.95 -14.41 1.36
N LEU A 106 -10.41 -15.40 0.60
CA LEU A 106 -11.31 -16.45 1.10
C LEU A 106 -10.57 -17.73 1.50
N ALA A 107 -9.46 -18.06 0.84
CA ALA A 107 -8.70 -19.28 1.07
C ALA A 107 -7.16 -19.05 0.98
N PRO A 108 -6.59 -18.13 1.77
CA PRO A 108 -5.15 -17.92 1.77
C PRO A 108 -4.40 -19.12 2.36
N ILE A 109 -3.19 -19.34 1.89
CA ILE A 109 -2.23 -20.25 2.51
C ILE A 109 -1.23 -19.38 3.28
N PHE A 110 -1.31 -19.41 4.61
CA PHE A 110 -0.30 -18.80 5.45
C PHE A 110 0.84 -19.81 5.71
N GLU A 111 2.08 -19.37 5.53
CA GLU A 111 3.28 -20.13 5.88
C GLU A 111 4.13 -19.33 6.88
N ALA A 112 4.78 -20.02 7.83
CA ALA A 112 5.64 -19.36 8.82
C ALA A 112 6.76 -18.53 8.17
N GLN A 113 7.29 -18.98 7.03
CA GLN A 113 8.29 -18.25 6.26
C GLN A 113 7.73 -16.95 5.68
N ASP A 114 6.52 -16.96 5.13
CA ASP A 114 5.89 -15.75 4.59
C ASP A 114 5.61 -14.73 5.70
N LEU A 115 5.24 -15.20 6.90
CA LEU A 115 5.08 -14.33 8.07
C LEU A 115 6.40 -13.63 8.45
N ALA A 116 7.49 -14.38 8.53
CA ALA A 116 8.80 -13.80 8.79
C ALA A 116 9.16 -12.74 7.73
N GLN A 117 9.01 -13.09 6.45
CA GLN A 117 9.42 -12.26 5.33
C GLN A 117 8.54 -11.02 5.11
N GLU A 118 7.24 -11.08 5.38
CA GLU A 118 6.34 -9.92 5.25
C GLU A 118 6.27 -9.09 6.54
N ILE A 119 6.25 -9.70 7.72
CA ILE A 119 6.04 -8.97 8.99
C ILE A 119 7.37 -8.51 9.57
N TYR A 120 8.15 -9.45 10.12
CA TYR A 120 9.38 -9.18 10.87
C TYR A 120 10.20 -10.46 11.07
N HIS A 121 11.52 -10.37 10.88
CA HIS A 121 12.48 -11.34 11.43
C HIS A 121 13.88 -10.74 11.62
N ASP A 122 14.68 -11.37 12.49
CA ASP A 122 16.11 -11.07 12.72
C ASP A 122 16.47 -9.58 12.81
N ASP A 123 15.69 -8.84 13.61
CA ASP A 123 15.92 -7.45 14.04
C ASP A 123 15.97 -6.34 13.00
N CYS A 124 15.81 -6.62 11.71
CA CYS A 124 15.66 -5.58 10.69
C CYS A 124 14.94 -5.99 9.40
N TYR A 125 14.60 -7.26 9.22
CA TYR A 125 13.92 -7.77 8.03
C TYR A 125 12.40 -7.78 8.22
N GLY A 126 11.68 -8.05 7.14
CA GLY A 126 10.22 -8.00 7.10
C GLY A 126 9.74 -6.77 6.36
N VAL A 127 8.95 -6.96 5.32
CA VAL A 127 8.47 -5.88 4.44
C VAL A 127 7.76 -4.77 5.22
N ILE A 128 6.81 -5.13 6.08
CA ILE A 128 6.02 -4.19 6.88
C ILE A 128 6.92 -3.49 7.90
N ASN A 129 7.85 -4.22 8.52
CA ASN A 129 8.85 -3.60 9.38
C ASN A 129 9.67 -2.53 8.63
N ARG A 130 10.10 -2.79 7.38
CA ARG A 130 10.81 -1.81 6.54
C ARG A 130 9.95 -0.61 6.15
N GLU A 131 8.66 -0.83 5.89
CA GLU A 131 7.69 0.21 5.59
C GLU A 131 7.46 1.16 6.77
N LEU A 132 7.31 0.61 7.98
CA LEU A 132 6.92 1.36 9.16
C LEU A 132 8.10 1.98 9.90
N THR A 133 9.30 1.39 9.82
CA THR A 133 10.50 1.89 10.54
C THR A 133 10.73 3.41 10.38
N PRO A 134 10.67 3.98 9.17
CA PRO A 134 10.83 5.43 8.99
C PRO A 134 9.76 6.28 9.71
N GLN A 135 8.57 5.73 9.93
CA GLN A 135 7.42 6.40 10.54
C GLN A 135 7.44 6.32 12.08
N GLN A 136 8.14 5.34 12.67
CA GLN A 136 7.95 5.02 14.11
C GLN A 136 8.67 5.99 15.06
N ASP A 137 9.73 6.65 14.60
CA ASP A 137 10.41 7.72 15.37
C ASP A 137 9.89 9.11 15.02
N ASP A 138 8.90 9.19 14.12
CA ASP A 138 8.22 10.44 13.89
C ASP A 138 7.40 10.86 15.13
N GLN A 139 7.00 12.12 15.13
CA GLN A 139 6.25 12.69 16.24
C GLN A 139 4.90 11.98 16.45
N GLN A 140 4.32 11.41 15.39
CA GLN A 140 3.02 10.74 15.40
C GLN A 140 3.09 9.38 16.11
N GLY A 141 4.16 8.61 15.90
CA GLY A 141 4.41 7.35 16.60
C GLY A 141 4.46 7.54 18.12
N VAL A 142 5.20 8.56 18.58
CA VAL A 142 5.29 8.93 20.00
C VAL A 142 3.93 9.32 20.57
N ILE A 143 3.17 10.13 19.84
CA ILE A 143 1.84 10.60 20.25
C ILE A 143 0.89 9.41 20.40
N ALA A 144 0.85 8.51 19.42
CA ALA A 144 -0.03 7.37 19.43
C ALA A 144 0.29 6.40 20.57
N ARG A 145 1.57 6.18 20.90
CA ARG A 145 1.93 5.40 22.10
C ARG A 145 1.57 6.10 23.41
N SER A 146 1.61 7.43 23.45
CA SER A 146 1.30 8.23 24.65
C SER A 146 -0.19 8.19 25.05
N ASP A 147 -1.08 7.83 24.12
CA ASP A 147 -2.50 7.72 24.40
C ASP A 147 -2.86 6.39 25.08
N THR A 148 -3.07 6.43 26.40
CA THR A 148 -3.48 5.28 27.21
C THR A 148 -4.99 5.20 27.41
N SER A 149 -5.78 5.96 26.65
CA SER A 149 -7.23 6.02 26.85
C SER A 149 -7.94 4.79 26.30
N ALA A 150 -9.12 4.49 26.83
CA ALA A 150 -10.02 3.47 26.29
C ALA A 150 -10.64 3.88 24.92
N GLN A 151 -10.52 5.16 24.55
CA GLN A 151 -11.07 5.74 23.32
C GLN A 151 -9.99 5.95 22.26
N ARG A 152 -8.79 5.39 22.46
CA ARG A 152 -7.64 5.62 21.58
C ARG A 152 -7.92 5.17 20.15
N CYS A 153 -7.34 5.92 19.21
CA CYS A 153 -7.26 5.50 17.81
C CYS A 153 -6.07 4.54 17.69
N TYR A 154 -6.34 3.26 17.46
CA TYR A 154 -5.28 2.26 17.31
C TYR A 154 -4.47 2.50 16.03
N GLN A 155 -3.19 2.14 16.09
CA GLN A 155 -2.31 2.17 14.93
C GLN A 155 -2.57 0.93 14.05
N TYR A 156 -3.52 1.05 13.12
CA TYR A 156 -3.87 -0.06 12.21
C TYR A 156 -2.71 -0.51 11.31
N GLY A 157 -1.75 0.38 11.02
CA GLY A 157 -0.52 0.04 10.31
C GLY A 157 0.43 -0.82 11.16
N GLY A 158 0.40 -0.65 12.48
CA GLY A 158 1.18 -1.40 13.45
C GLY A 158 2.27 -0.59 14.14
N ASP A 159 2.54 -0.96 15.38
CA ASP A 159 3.67 -0.56 16.19
C ASP A 159 4.76 -1.63 16.08
N ILE A 160 6.01 -1.26 15.81
CA ILE A 160 7.09 -2.24 15.55
C ILE A 160 7.29 -3.24 16.70
N GLU A 161 7.12 -2.82 17.96
CA GLU A 161 7.31 -3.73 19.10
C GLU A 161 6.22 -4.80 19.20
N LEU A 162 4.98 -4.48 18.80
CA LEU A 162 3.89 -5.45 18.78
C LEU A 162 3.83 -6.23 17.48
N LEU A 163 4.20 -5.59 16.37
CA LEU A 163 4.31 -6.21 15.05
C LEU A 163 5.26 -7.42 15.11
N SER A 164 6.42 -7.26 15.75
CA SER A 164 7.40 -8.36 15.93
C SER A 164 6.89 -9.50 16.82
N GLN A 165 5.75 -9.33 17.52
CA GLN A 165 5.14 -10.34 18.38
C GLN A 165 3.96 -11.06 17.71
N LEU A 166 3.58 -10.69 16.48
CA LEU A 166 2.52 -11.38 15.75
C LEU A 166 2.93 -12.81 15.43
N THR A 167 2.05 -13.75 15.76
CA THR A 167 2.26 -15.18 15.53
C THR A 167 1.39 -15.69 14.39
N PHE A 168 1.73 -16.86 13.86
CA PHE A 168 0.87 -17.60 12.92
C PHE A 168 -0.57 -17.74 13.40
N THR A 169 -0.73 -17.97 14.72
CA THR A 169 -2.05 -18.12 15.33
C THR A 169 -2.82 -16.80 15.33
N ASP A 170 -2.14 -15.69 15.58
CA ASP A 170 -2.75 -14.35 15.56
C ASP A 170 -3.31 -14.01 14.17
N ILE A 171 -2.48 -14.15 13.15
CA ILE A 171 -2.84 -13.93 11.74
C ILE A 171 -4.05 -14.79 11.36
N THR A 172 -3.98 -16.08 11.65
CA THR A 172 -5.04 -17.00 11.21
C THR A 172 -6.35 -16.80 11.97
N ARG A 173 -6.30 -16.42 13.25
CA ARG A 173 -7.51 -16.10 14.03
C ARG A 173 -8.14 -14.79 13.55
N TYR A 174 -7.34 -13.77 13.28
CA TYR A 174 -7.85 -12.50 12.76
C TYR A 174 -8.50 -12.70 11.38
N HIS A 175 -7.82 -13.40 10.47
CA HIS A 175 -8.38 -13.75 9.17
C HIS A 175 -9.71 -14.51 9.30
N ALA A 176 -9.75 -15.62 10.05
CA ALA A 176 -10.98 -16.40 10.22
C ALA A 176 -12.14 -15.60 10.84
N GLN A 177 -11.84 -14.63 11.71
CA GLN A 177 -12.83 -13.79 12.36
C GLN A 177 -13.46 -12.75 11.41
N TYR A 178 -12.65 -12.14 10.54
CA TYR A 178 -13.06 -10.96 9.76
C TYR A 178 -13.22 -11.22 8.26
N TYR A 179 -12.44 -12.14 7.68
CA TYR A 179 -12.45 -12.47 6.26
C TYR A 179 -13.45 -13.59 5.94
N GLN A 180 -14.71 -13.36 6.29
CA GLN A 180 -15.81 -14.26 5.95
C GLN A 180 -16.58 -13.68 4.77
N ALA A 181 -16.80 -14.44 3.69
CA ALA A 181 -17.52 -13.98 2.50
C ALA A 181 -18.83 -13.25 2.83
N LYS A 182 -19.63 -13.79 3.76
CA LYS A 182 -20.90 -13.19 4.23
C LYS A 182 -20.78 -11.80 4.87
N LYS A 183 -19.59 -11.39 5.30
CA LYS A 183 -19.27 -10.07 5.88
C LYS A 183 -18.62 -9.11 4.87
N MET A 184 -18.38 -9.56 3.64
CA MET A 184 -17.73 -8.78 2.60
C MET A 184 -18.73 -8.19 1.61
N HIS A 185 -18.35 -7.09 0.98
CA HIS A 185 -19.04 -6.50 -0.15
C HIS A 185 -18.13 -6.52 -1.38
N LEU A 186 -18.64 -6.94 -2.52
CA LEU A 186 -18.00 -6.84 -3.82
C LEU A 186 -18.81 -5.86 -4.67
N VAL A 187 -18.16 -4.84 -5.20
CA VAL A 187 -18.69 -3.97 -6.24
C VAL A 187 -17.86 -4.16 -7.49
N THR A 188 -18.50 -4.40 -8.63
CA THR A 188 -17.81 -4.56 -9.92
C THR A 188 -18.31 -3.55 -10.94
N GLY A 189 -17.39 -3.07 -11.79
CA GLY A 189 -17.71 -2.37 -13.04
C GLY A 189 -17.65 -3.36 -14.20
N ASN A 190 -18.78 -3.57 -14.89
CA ASN A 190 -18.88 -4.42 -16.08
C ASN A 190 -18.51 -5.91 -15.89
N ILE A 191 -18.62 -6.47 -14.67
CA ILE A 191 -18.39 -7.90 -14.42
C ILE A 191 -19.67 -8.54 -13.91
N GLU A 192 -20.28 -9.35 -14.78
CA GLU A 192 -21.57 -9.97 -14.48
C GLU A 192 -21.51 -10.95 -13.29
N PRO A 193 -22.56 -11.02 -12.45
CA PRO A 193 -22.60 -11.91 -11.29
C PRO A 193 -22.53 -13.41 -11.60
N THR A 194 -22.71 -13.83 -12.85
CA THR A 194 -22.49 -15.22 -13.28
C THR A 194 -21.02 -15.56 -13.35
N LEU A 195 -20.18 -14.65 -13.88
CA LEU A 195 -18.73 -14.82 -13.97
C LEU A 195 -18.11 -14.90 -12.57
N VAL A 196 -18.55 -14.02 -11.65
CA VAL A 196 -18.10 -14.06 -10.25
C VAL A 196 -18.49 -15.38 -9.58
N ALA A 197 -19.70 -15.89 -9.84
CA ALA A 197 -20.13 -17.17 -9.29
C ALA A 197 -19.22 -18.32 -9.77
N SER A 198 -18.86 -18.35 -11.05
CA SER A 198 -17.93 -19.36 -11.58
C SER A 198 -16.53 -19.30 -10.94
N LEU A 199 -16.03 -18.10 -10.60
CA LEU A 199 -14.77 -17.99 -9.84
C LEU A 199 -14.91 -18.60 -8.44
N LEU A 200 -16.00 -18.28 -7.73
CA LEU A 200 -16.26 -18.76 -6.38
C LEU A 200 -16.45 -20.28 -6.29
N GLU A 201 -16.99 -20.93 -7.33
CA GLU A 201 -17.17 -22.39 -7.37
C GLU A 201 -15.85 -23.17 -7.20
N SER A 202 -14.71 -22.56 -7.55
CA SER A 202 -13.39 -23.18 -7.45
C SER A 202 -12.68 -22.94 -6.11
N ILE A 203 -13.26 -22.13 -5.22
CA ILE A 203 -12.62 -21.69 -3.97
C ILE A 203 -13.25 -22.43 -2.80
N ASP A 204 -12.45 -23.26 -2.12
CA ASP A 204 -12.83 -23.86 -0.84
C ASP A 204 -12.64 -22.84 0.29
N ASP A 205 -13.70 -22.10 0.59
CA ASP A 205 -13.72 -21.07 1.63
C ASP A 205 -14.28 -21.56 2.97
N THR A 206 -14.14 -22.86 3.26
CA THR A 206 -14.62 -23.46 4.50
C THR A 206 -13.90 -22.88 5.73
N THR A 207 -14.50 -21.85 6.32
CA THR A 207 -14.00 -21.26 7.56
C THR A 207 -14.26 -22.21 8.73
N GLN A 208 -13.19 -22.74 9.32
CA GLN A 208 -13.29 -23.43 10.60
C GLN A 208 -13.66 -22.43 11.70
N ASN A 209 -14.61 -22.78 12.55
CA ASN A 209 -14.88 -22.02 13.78
C ASN A 209 -13.62 -22.06 14.66
N ARG A 210 -12.90 -20.95 14.70
CA ARG A 210 -11.68 -20.77 15.50
C ARG A 210 -11.91 -19.76 16.61
N THR A 211 -11.10 -19.86 17.65
CA THR A 211 -11.03 -18.85 18.71
C THR A 211 -10.78 -17.47 18.10
N PRO A 212 -11.49 -16.40 18.54
CA PRO A 212 -11.24 -15.04 18.08
C PRO A 212 -9.80 -14.58 18.32
N TYR A 213 -9.37 -13.58 17.56
CA TYR A 213 -8.10 -12.89 17.79
C TYR A 213 -8.10 -12.24 19.18
N CYS A 214 -6.94 -12.28 19.85
CA CYS A 214 -6.75 -11.68 21.16
C CYS A 214 -5.88 -10.43 21.01
N PRO A 215 -6.39 -9.23 21.34
CA PRO A 215 -5.62 -8.00 21.23
C PRO A 215 -4.33 -8.03 22.05
N LYS A 216 -3.23 -7.56 21.46
CA LYS A 216 -1.94 -7.36 22.11
C LYS A 216 -1.90 -6.01 22.82
N VAL A 217 -1.07 -5.93 23.85
CA VAL A 217 -0.94 -4.75 24.69
C VAL A 217 0.50 -4.25 24.62
N LEU A 218 0.66 -2.94 24.39
CA LEU A 218 1.96 -2.29 24.38
C LEU A 218 2.70 -2.48 25.72
N PRO A 219 4.03 -2.68 25.70
CA PRO A 219 4.85 -2.68 26.90
C PRO A 219 4.78 -1.34 27.66
N LYS A 220 5.22 -1.33 28.92
CA LYS A 220 5.34 -0.10 29.72
C LYS A 220 6.36 0.85 29.08
N ALA A 221 6.03 2.14 29.07
CA ALA A 221 6.85 3.16 28.43
C ALA A 221 7.50 4.14 29.43
N ASP A 222 8.56 4.79 28.97
CA ASP A 222 9.21 5.91 29.62
C ASP A 222 8.63 7.25 29.11
N PHE A 223 8.50 8.22 30.01
CA PHE A 223 7.87 9.51 29.71
C PHE A 223 8.83 10.69 29.80
N CYS A 224 8.52 11.74 29.04
CA CYS A 224 9.17 13.05 29.10
C CYS A 224 8.75 13.79 30.36
N ASN A 225 9.71 14.43 31.04
CA ASN A 225 9.46 15.07 32.33
C ASN A 225 8.97 16.52 32.23
N ASN A 226 8.97 17.12 31.05
CA ASN A 226 8.68 18.55 30.84
C ASN A 226 7.55 18.86 29.85
N ARG A 227 7.09 17.84 29.11
CA ARG A 227 6.06 17.97 28.06
C ARG A 227 4.95 16.94 28.28
N GLN A 228 3.75 17.29 27.84
CA GLN A 228 2.56 16.47 27.89
C GLN A 228 1.84 16.47 26.55
N LEU A 229 1.09 15.42 26.28
CA LEU A 229 0.12 15.35 25.20
C LEU A 229 -1.25 15.78 25.74
N VAL A 230 -1.86 16.82 25.18
CA VAL A 230 -3.25 17.18 25.48
C VAL A 230 -4.09 16.82 24.25
N ARG A 231 -5.07 15.94 24.44
CA ARG A 231 -5.86 15.34 23.36
C ARG A 231 -7.35 15.58 23.54
N TRP A 232 -8.03 15.85 22.43
CA TRP A 232 -9.49 15.88 22.31
C TRP A 232 -9.93 14.84 21.28
N TYR A 233 -11.02 14.11 21.55
CA TYR A 233 -11.69 13.28 20.55
C TYR A 233 -12.84 14.06 19.94
N ILE A 234 -12.74 14.32 18.65
CA ILE A 234 -13.66 15.19 17.92
C ILE A 234 -14.37 14.34 16.85
N HIS A 235 -15.68 14.53 16.71
CA HIS A 235 -16.46 13.80 15.72
C HIS A 235 -15.92 14.02 14.30
N SER A 236 -15.90 12.97 13.47
CA SER A 236 -15.29 12.95 12.13
C SER A 236 -15.75 14.07 11.20
N GLU A 237 -16.99 14.56 11.38
CA GLU A 237 -17.55 15.67 10.60
C GLU A 237 -16.72 16.97 10.67
N PHE A 238 -15.99 17.20 11.76
CA PHE A 238 -15.16 18.40 11.93
C PHE A 238 -13.72 18.22 11.44
N TYR A 239 -13.35 17.05 10.89
CA TYR A 239 -11.98 16.79 10.45
C TYR A 239 -11.52 17.81 9.40
N ALA A 240 -12.33 18.07 8.38
CA ALA A 240 -12.01 19.02 7.31
C ALA A 240 -11.77 20.44 7.85
N TYR A 241 -12.56 20.86 8.84
CA TYR A 241 -12.39 22.15 9.51
C TYR A 241 -11.02 22.28 10.16
N PHE A 242 -10.64 21.30 11.00
CA PHE A 242 -9.37 21.34 11.72
C PHE A 242 -8.16 21.16 10.80
N SER A 243 -8.28 20.33 9.77
CA SER A 243 -7.23 20.13 8.76
C SER A 243 -6.98 21.40 7.94
N THR A 244 -8.04 22.05 7.45
CA THR A 244 -7.94 23.31 6.69
C THR A 244 -7.36 24.45 7.53
N ASN A 245 -7.76 24.53 8.80
CA ASN A 245 -7.32 25.58 9.71
C ASN A 245 -6.02 25.26 10.47
N HIS A 246 -5.40 24.10 10.24
CA HIS A 246 -4.25 23.61 11.02
C HIS A 246 -3.13 24.65 11.13
N LYS A 247 -2.72 25.26 10.00
CA LYS A 247 -1.63 26.24 9.99
C LYS A 247 -1.90 27.45 10.88
N ASN A 248 -3.11 28.01 10.79
CA ASN A 248 -3.52 29.19 11.56
C ASN A 248 -3.67 28.85 13.04
N LEU A 249 -4.30 27.71 13.34
CA LEU A 249 -4.48 27.26 14.72
C LEU A 249 -3.13 26.91 15.37
N ASN A 250 -2.24 26.22 14.66
CA ASN A 250 -0.90 25.90 15.14
C ASN A 250 -0.08 27.18 15.41
N HIS A 251 -0.20 28.21 14.56
CA HIS A 251 0.45 29.50 14.81
C HIS A 251 -0.01 30.14 16.12
N LEU A 252 -1.31 30.09 16.43
CA LEU A 252 -1.87 30.59 17.69
C LEU A 252 -1.36 29.77 18.90
N ILE A 253 -1.35 28.45 18.78
CA ILE A 253 -0.90 27.52 19.84
C ILE A 253 0.59 27.68 20.16
N LYS A 254 1.43 28.02 19.17
CA LYS A 254 2.86 28.30 19.37
C LYS A 254 3.16 29.40 20.38
N SER A 255 2.23 30.34 20.61
CA SER A 255 2.40 31.39 21.62
C SER A 255 2.52 30.85 23.06
N PHE A 256 2.13 29.60 23.30
CA PHE A 256 2.21 28.91 24.58
C PHE A 256 3.42 27.95 24.67
N ASP A 257 4.41 28.07 23.78
CA ASP A 257 5.46 27.05 23.58
C ASP A 257 4.84 25.65 23.33
N ALA A 258 3.66 25.59 22.70
CA ALA A 258 2.96 24.37 22.38
C ALA A 258 2.93 24.15 20.86
N GLN A 259 2.65 22.92 20.44
CA GLN A 259 2.56 22.52 19.04
C GLN A 259 1.26 21.79 18.78
N LEU A 260 0.47 22.29 17.82
CA LEU A 260 -0.66 21.54 17.28
C LEU A 260 -0.15 20.56 16.22
N ILE A 261 -0.47 19.29 16.43
CA ILE A 261 -0.12 18.21 15.52
C ILE A 261 -1.14 18.17 14.38
N SER A 262 -0.68 17.87 13.16
CA SER A 262 -1.58 17.76 12.02
C SER A 262 -2.62 16.68 12.30
N PRO A 263 -3.93 17.00 12.23
CA PRO A 263 -4.98 15.99 12.39
C PRO A 263 -4.76 14.83 11.43
N GLN A 264 -4.96 13.61 11.92
CA GLN A 264 -4.93 12.39 11.12
C GLN A 264 -6.34 11.84 11.03
N TYR A 265 -6.76 11.40 9.84
CA TYR A 265 -8.05 10.72 9.67
C TYR A 265 -7.95 9.26 10.12
N ASN A 266 -7.72 9.07 11.42
CA ASN A 266 -7.75 7.78 12.09
C ASN A 266 -8.82 7.84 13.17
N LEU A 267 -9.91 7.09 12.97
CA LEU A 267 -11.09 7.17 13.83
C LEU A 267 -11.05 6.08 14.91
N ASN A 268 -11.51 6.42 16.10
CA ASN A 268 -11.83 5.44 17.12
C ASN A 268 -13.20 4.79 16.85
N ASN A 269 -13.60 3.86 17.73
CA ASN A 269 -14.89 3.15 17.64
C ASN A 269 -16.12 4.08 17.71
N ASN A 270 -15.97 5.32 18.15
CA ASN A 270 -17.03 6.32 18.25
C ASN A 270 -17.06 7.28 17.05
N GLN A 271 -16.36 6.98 15.95
CA GLN A 271 -16.24 7.87 14.77
C GLN A 271 -15.57 9.22 15.11
N GLN A 272 -14.63 9.23 16.05
CA GLN A 272 -13.91 10.44 16.45
C GLN A 272 -12.44 10.36 16.05
N PHE A 273 -11.90 11.46 15.53
CA PHE A 273 -10.46 11.64 15.33
C PHE A 273 -9.83 12.33 16.54
N ALA A 274 -8.52 12.15 16.72
CA ALA A 274 -7.76 12.82 17.76
C ALA A 274 -7.25 14.19 17.28
N LEU A 275 -7.53 15.24 18.05
CA LEU A 275 -6.88 16.54 17.95
C LEU A 275 -5.82 16.63 19.04
N ASP A 276 -4.56 16.78 18.64
CA ASP A 276 -3.41 16.64 19.54
C ASP A 276 -2.60 17.92 19.67
N ILE A 277 -2.32 18.31 20.91
CA ILE A 277 -1.40 19.38 21.23
C ILE A 277 -0.30 18.85 22.15
N ILE A 278 0.95 19.00 21.73
CA ILE A 278 2.09 18.80 22.63
C ILE A 278 2.39 20.13 23.31
N ALA A 279 2.32 20.16 24.64
CA ALA A 279 2.50 21.37 25.42
C ALA A 279 3.45 21.15 26.61
N PRO A 280 4.06 22.21 27.16
CA PRO A 280 4.73 22.15 28.46
C PRO A 280 3.76 21.72 29.58
N ILE A 281 4.26 21.03 30.61
CA ILE A 281 3.42 20.52 31.71
C ILE A 281 2.71 21.65 32.49
N ASN A 282 3.29 22.85 32.52
CA ASN A 282 2.69 24.01 33.18
C ASN A 282 1.55 24.68 32.38
N VAL A 283 1.37 24.33 31.10
CA VAL A 283 0.25 24.82 30.29
C VAL A 283 -0.94 23.89 30.50
N SER A 284 -1.99 24.38 31.17
CA SER A 284 -3.16 23.55 31.47
C SER A 284 -4.05 23.34 30.24
N GLU A 285 -4.73 22.18 30.20
CA GLU A 285 -5.75 21.88 29.19
C GLU A 285 -6.79 23.00 29.07
N THR A 286 -7.19 23.61 30.19
CA THR A 286 -8.21 24.67 30.19
C THR A 286 -7.76 25.92 29.45
N VAL A 287 -6.46 26.25 29.48
CA VAL A 287 -5.90 27.36 28.69
C VAL A 287 -6.01 27.01 27.20
N LEU A 288 -5.60 25.80 26.81
CA LEU A 288 -5.64 25.35 25.42
C LEU A 288 -7.09 25.27 24.90
N SER A 289 -8.02 24.72 25.68
CA SER A 289 -9.45 24.67 25.34
C SER A 289 -10.04 26.06 25.12
N LYS A 290 -9.69 27.06 25.93
CA LYS A 290 -10.12 28.46 25.71
C LYS A 290 -9.60 29.02 24.38
N VAL A 291 -8.37 28.68 24.01
CA VAL A 291 -7.77 29.09 22.74
C VAL A 291 -8.49 28.44 21.56
N LEU A 292 -8.74 27.12 21.62
CA LEU A 292 -9.49 26.38 20.61
C LEU A 292 -10.90 26.97 20.43
N ILE A 293 -11.64 27.16 21.54
CA ILE A 293 -12.99 27.74 21.53
C ILE A 293 -12.96 29.16 20.94
N SER A 294 -12.01 30.01 21.37
CA SER A 294 -11.91 31.37 20.83
C SER A 294 -11.62 31.40 19.34
N PHE A 295 -10.78 30.46 18.86
CA PHE A 295 -10.50 30.32 17.43
C PHE A 295 -11.76 29.94 16.65
N ILE A 296 -12.50 28.94 17.12
CA ILE A 296 -13.75 28.47 16.49
C ILE A 296 -14.80 29.56 16.44
N LEU A 297 -14.97 30.33 17.53
CA LEU A 297 -15.91 31.44 17.57
C LEU A 297 -15.55 32.57 16.59
N LYS A 298 -14.25 32.78 16.31
CA LYS A 298 -13.76 33.79 15.36
C LYS A 298 -13.76 33.32 13.91
N HIS A 299 -13.73 32.00 13.69
CA HIS A 299 -13.70 31.37 12.36
C HIS A 299 -14.82 30.33 12.27
N PRO A 300 -16.10 30.75 12.32
CA PRO A 300 -17.22 29.83 12.17
C PRO A 300 -17.23 29.25 10.76
N GLU A 301 -17.67 27.99 10.63
CA GLU A 301 -17.70 27.29 9.34
C GLU A 301 -18.52 28.05 8.28
N GLY A 302 -17.88 28.37 7.16
CA GLY A 302 -18.58 28.46 5.89
C GLY A 302 -18.77 27.04 5.38
N LYS A 303 -20.02 26.63 5.13
CA LYS A 303 -20.33 25.30 4.58
C LYS A 303 -19.53 25.04 3.31
N SER A 304 -18.52 24.20 3.43
CA SER A 304 -17.85 23.54 2.33
C SER A 304 -17.50 22.15 2.82
N VAL A 305 -18.47 21.23 2.70
CA VAL A 305 -18.15 19.81 2.63
C VAL A 305 -17.79 19.57 1.17
N GLU A 306 -16.64 20.09 0.74
CA GLU A 306 -15.96 19.39 -0.35
C GLU A 306 -15.46 18.10 0.30
N GLU A 307 -16.12 17.00 -0.03
CA GLU A 307 -15.63 15.65 0.26
C GLU A 307 -14.18 15.63 -0.22
N ASP A 308 -13.26 15.57 0.75
CA ASP A 308 -11.85 15.77 0.52
C ASP A 308 -11.35 14.62 -0.37
N LYS A 309 -11.19 14.91 -1.66
CA LYS A 309 -10.86 13.96 -2.73
C LYS A 309 -9.50 13.27 -2.54
N GLN A 310 -8.76 13.61 -1.48
CA GLN A 310 -7.40 13.14 -1.22
C GLN A 310 -7.30 11.93 -0.29
N LEU A 311 -8.37 11.49 0.38
CA LEU A 311 -8.25 10.48 1.45
C LEU A 311 -7.97 9.05 0.98
N HIS A 312 -8.39 8.70 -0.23
CA HIS A 312 -8.14 7.39 -0.79
C HIS A 312 -7.33 7.51 -2.08
N LYS A 313 -6.15 6.90 -2.13
CA LYS A 313 -5.27 6.84 -3.32
C LYS A 313 -5.82 5.84 -4.35
N PHE A 314 -7.10 5.96 -4.70
CA PHE A 314 -7.72 5.14 -5.72
C PHE A 314 -7.48 5.72 -7.11
N SER A 315 -7.39 4.85 -8.11
CA SER A 315 -7.41 5.28 -9.50
C SER A 315 -8.81 5.80 -9.87
N PRO A 316 -8.94 6.60 -10.94
CA PRO A 316 -10.24 7.06 -11.44
C PRO A 316 -11.24 5.92 -11.69
N GLU A 317 -10.75 4.74 -12.06
CA GLU A 317 -11.56 3.56 -12.34
C GLU A 317 -12.10 2.91 -11.05
N ILE A 318 -11.39 3.05 -9.91
CA ILE A 318 -11.79 2.48 -8.61
C ILE A 318 -12.62 3.47 -7.78
N ILE A 319 -12.34 4.77 -7.88
CA ILE A 319 -13.06 5.78 -7.09
C ILE A 319 -14.57 5.78 -7.38
N ARG A 320 -14.98 5.42 -8.60
CA ARG A 320 -16.40 5.28 -8.98
C ARG A 320 -17.10 4.17 -8.19
N LEU A 321 -16.47 2.99 -8.12
CA LEU A 321 -16.98 1.85 -7.36
C LEU A 321 -17.04 2.18 -5.87
N PHE A 322 -16.02 2.88 -5.37
CA PHE A 322 -15.99 3.35 -3.98
C PHE A 322 -17.13 4.33 -3.67
N ASN A 323 -17.35 5.34 -4.52
CA ASN A 323 -18.43 6.31 -4.32
C ASN A 323 -19.81 5.65 -4.38
N TYR A 324 -20.01 4.67 -5.28
CA TYR A 324 -21.22 3.87 -5.32
C TYR A 324 -21.41 3.09 -4.00
N TYR A 325 -20.36 2.43 -3.50
CA TYR A 325 -20.40 1.71 -2.23
C TYR A 325 -20.73 2.64 -1.06
N GLN A 326 -20.12 3.82 -0.98
CA GLN A 326 -20.41 4.81 0.07
C GLN A 326 -21.86 5.26 0.06
N THR A 327 -22.43 5.49 -1.14
CA THR A 327 -23.85 5.84 -1.29
C THR A 327 -24.75 4.69 -0.82
N LEU A 328 -24.43 3.46 -1.23
CA LEU A 328 -25.14 2.26 -0.82
C LEU A 328 -25.18 2.13 0.71
N VAL A 329 -24.03 2.24 1.39
CA VAL A 329 -23.94 2.12 2.85
C VAL A 329 -24.72 3.23 3.55
N ARG A 330 -24.60 4.48 3.09
CA ARG A 330 -25.36 5.62 3.66
C ARG A 330 -26.87 5.43 3.54
N ASP A 331 -27.35 4.92 2.41
CA ASP A 331 -28.77 4.64 2.22
C ASP A 331 -29.25 3.52 3.15
N LEU A 332 -28.45 2.47 3.34
CA LEU A 332 -28.71 1.40 4.29
C LEU A 332 -28.81 1.92 5.73
N GLU A 333 -27.87 2.75 6.17
CA GLU A 333 -27.88 3.37 7.51
C GLU A 333 -29.08 4.31 7.71
N THR A 334 -29.40 5.12 6.69
CA THR A 334 -30.54 6.04 6.71
C THR A 334 -31.86 5.26 6.80
N ASN A 335 -31.99 4.17 6.05
CA ASN A 335 -33.18 3.32 6.06
C ASN A 335 -33.32 2.53 7.37
N LEU A 336 -32.21 2.04 7.92
CA LEU A 336 -32.19 1.38 9.23
C LEU A 336 -32.62 2.35 10.33
N THR A 337 -32.09 3.58 10.32
CA THR A 337 -32.45 4.63 11.29
C THR A 337 -33.92 5.00 11.19
N LYS A 338 -34.47 5.12 9.97
CA LYS A 338 -35.91 5.36 9.73
C LYS A 338 -36.79 4.18 10.18
N SER A 339 -36.31 2.95 10.04
CA SER A 339 -37.02 1.73 10.46
C SER A 339 -37.02 1.57 11.99
N ILE A 340 -35.89 1.85 12.65
CA ILE A 340 -35.79 1.88 14.12
C ILE A 340 -36.65 3.01 14.70
N ALA A 341 -36.64 4.20 14.08
CA ALA A 341 -37.48 5.33 14.49
C ALA A 341 -38.99 5.07 14.33
N LYS A 342 -39.41 4.15 13.45
CA LYS A 342 -40.82 3.70 13.37
C LYS A 342 -41.24 2.79 14.53
N ASN A 343 -40.30 2.14 15.21
CA ASN A 343 -40.57 1.19 16.30
C ASN A 343 -40.35 1.77 17.71
N LEU A 344 -39.92 3.03 17.81
CA LEU A 344 -39.76 3.75 19.07
C LEU A 344 -40.57 5.05 18.98
N THR A 345 -41.62 5.19 19.79
CA THR A 345 -42.37 6.44 19.99
C THR A 345 -41.56 7.48 20.77
N LYS A 346 -40.35 7.78 20.29
CA LYS A 346 -39.58 8.95 20.71
C LYS A 346 -39.30 9.79 19.47
N LYS A 347 -39.54 11.10 19.63
CA LYS A 347 -39.48 12.12 18.58
C LYS A 347 -38.31 11.91 17.61
N PRO A 348 -38.52 12.13 16.30
CA PRO A 348 -37.46 12.04 15.31
C PRO A 348 -36.30 12.98 15.66
N PRO A 349 -35.04 12.66 15.28
CA PRO A 349 -33.99 13.66 15.27
C PRO A 349 -34.45 14.78 14.32
N GLN A 350 -34.59 15.98 14.87
CA GLN A 350 -34.95 17.17 14.11
C GLN A 350 -33.97 17.34 12.95
N SER A 351 -34.49 17.76 11.80
CA SER A 351 -33.69 18.27 10.69
C SER A 351 -32.68 19.29 11.20
N LEU A 352 -31.41 19.08 10.86
CA LEU A 352 -30.24 19.92 11.17
C LEU A 352 -30.34 21.32 10.53
N THR A 353 -31.26 22.14 11.03
CA THR A 353 -31.43 23.56 10.68
C THR A 353 -31.24 24.48 11.87
N GLU A 354 -30.57 24.04 12.93
CA GLU A 354 -30.13 24.91 14.01
C GLU A 354 -28.60 24.96 14.03
N HIS A 355 -28.06 26.18 14.09
CA HIS A 355 -26.65 26.46 14.36
C HIS A 355 -26.26 25.84 15.70
N ALA A 356 -25.94 24.54 15.71
CA ALA A 356 -25.32 23.91 16.85
C ALA A 356 -23.91 24.48 16.95
N THR A 357 -23.69 25.39 17.90
CA THR A 357 -22.35 25.84 18.28
C THR A 357 -21.51 24.60 18.57
N PHE A 358 -20.54 24.30 17.71
CA PHE A 358 -19.58 23.23 17.95
C PHE A 358 -18.83 23.52 19.27
N ILE A 359 -18.92 22.59 20.22
CA ILE A 359 -18.20 22.65 21.49
C ILE A 359 -17.13 21.57 21.47
N VAL A 360 -15.86 21.98 21.47
CA VAL A 360 -14.67 21.10 21.45
C VAL A 360 -14.65 20.08 22.60
N GLY A 361 -15.41 20.33 23.67
CA GLY A 361 -15.44 19.51 24.87
C GLY A 361 -14.22 19.75 25.76
N ARG A 362 -13.98 18.85 26.72
CA ARG A 362 -12.76 18.87 27.55
C ARG A 362 -11.71 17.95 26.94
N GLY A 363 -10.47 18.43 26.93
CA GLY A 363 -9.31 17.62 26.59
C GLY A 363 -8.87 16.76 27.76
N THR A 364 -8.02 15.78 27.47
CA THR A 364 -7.33 14.98 28.49
C THR A 364 -5.83 15.12 28.29
N ALA A 365 -5.11 15.33 29.40
CA ALA A 365 -3.66 15.40 29.40
C ALA A 365 -3.07 14.02 29.71
N TYR A 366 -2.08 13.61 28.91
CA TYR A 366 -1.34 12.37 29.02
C TYR A 366 0.17 12.66 29.12
N PRO A 367 0.93 11.89 29.91
CA PRO A 367 2.39 11.94 29.86
C PRO A 367 2.88 11.63 28.45
N LEU A 368 3.73 12.50 27.88
CA LEU A 368 4.29 12.28 26.55
C LEU A 368 5.42 11.25 26.64
N GLN A 369 5.38 10.17 25.86
CA GLN A 369 6.45 9.18 25.84
C GLN A 369 7.75 9.75 25.25
N LYS A 370 8.88 9.18 25.63
CA LYS A 370 10.18 9.49 24.99
C LYS A 370 10.24 8.85 23.61
N GLN A 371 10.90 9.52 22.66
CA GLN A 371 11.24 8.91 21.37
C GLN A 371 12.13 7.67 21.56
N LEU A 372 11.92 6.64 20.74
CA LEU A 372 12.68 5.39 20.71
C LEU A 372 14.06 5.56 20.04
N GLN A 373 14.80 6.63 20.35
CA GLN A 373 16.08 6.95 19.69
C GLN A 373 17.13 5.83 19.81
N GLN A 374 17.06 5.00 20.85
CA GLN A 374 18.02 3.92 21.09
C GLN A 374 17.81 2.68 20.19
N LYS A 375 16.57 2.37 19.79
CA LYS A 375 16.27 1.18 18.98
C LYS A 375 16.65 1.40 17.51
N GLN A 376 16.43 2.60 16.98
CA GLN A 376 16.90 2.98 15.65
C GLN A 376 18.42 3.07 15.53
N ALA A 377 19.12 3.53 16.57
CA ALA A 377 20.59 3.53 16.56
C ALA A 377 21.16 2.09 16.50
N GLN A 378 20.50 1.13 17.15
CA GLN A 378 20.86 -0.29 17.06
C GLN A 378 20.50 -0.90 15.70
N ILE A 379 19.34 -0.58 15.13
CA ILE A 379 18.93 -1.01 13.78
C ILE A 379 19.88 -0.43 12.72
N LYS A 380 20.23 0.86 12.80
CA LYS A 380 21.17 1.52 11.89
C LYS A 380 22.61 1.01 12.03
N GLN A 381 23.05 0.65 13.25
CA GLN A 381 24.35 -0.02 13.46
C GLN A 381 24.37 -1.47 12.96
N GLN A 382 23.22 -2.14 12.84
CA GLN A 382 23.14 -3.48 12.27
C GLN A 382 23.09 -3.49 10.72
N GLN A 383 22.64 -2.41 10.09
CA GLN A 383 22.67 -2.21 8.62
C GLN A 383 24.10 -2.22 8.03
N THR A 384 25.15 -2.14 8.84
CA THR A 384 26.56 -2.25 8.40
C THR A 384 27.10 -3.69 8.43
N LYS A 385 26.31 -4.67 8.85
CA LYS A 385 26.67 -6.10 8.77
C LYS A 385 26.35 -6.65 7.38
N THR A 386 27.08 -7.69 6.97
CA THR A 386 26.75 -8.44 5.74
C THR A 386 25.29 -8.89 5.80
N PRO A 387 24.46 -8.54 4.81
CA PRO A 387 23.05 -8.93 4.81
C PRO A 387 22.92 -10.46 4.74
N THR A 388 21.82 -10.98 5.27
CA THR A 388 21.46 -12.39 5.14
C THR A 388 21.44 -12.77 3.66
N ALA A 389 21.91 -13.97 3.32
CA ALA A 389 21.87 -14.42 1.94
C ALA A 389 20.42 -14.66 1.49
N LEU A 390 20.08 -14.23 0.28
CA LEU A 390 18.78 -14.56 -0.33
C LEU A 390 18.69 -16.07 -0.54
N LEU A 391 17.54 -16.62 -0.19
CA LEU A 391 17.22 -18.02 -0.47
C LEU A 391 17.00 -18.20 -1.97
N PRO A 392 17.45 -19.33 -2.55
CA PRO A 392 17.16 -19.67 -3.94
C PRO A 392 15.65 -19.71 -4.19
N VAL A 393 15.24 -19.23 -5.37
CA VAL A 393 13.85 -19.26 -5.84
C VAL A 393 13.78 -19.97 -7.19
N ALA A 394 12.68 -20.66 -7.44
CA ALA A 394 12.44 -21.26 -8.75
C ALA A 394 11.94 -20.19 -9.72
N ASN A 395 12.62 -20.04 -10.86
CA ASN A 395 12.25 -19.05 -11.87
C ASN A 395 11.11 -19.56 -12.76
N LEU A 396 9.90 -19.61 -12.19
CA LEU A 396 8.71 -20.12 -12.86
C LEU A 396 7.76 -18.97 -13.20
N LEU A 397 7.23 -19.01 -14.43
CA LEU A 397 6.11 -18.16 -14.81
C LEU A 397 4.82 -18.70 -14.17
N LEU A 398 4.01 -17.79 -13.63
CA LEU A 398 2.71 -18.09 -13.06
C LEU A 398 1.82 -18.79 -14.10
N ARG A 399 1.38 -20.03 -13.82
CA ARG A 399 0.61 -20.86 -14.76
C ARG A 399 -0.65 -20.15 -15.30
N PRO A 400 -1.51 -19.51 -14.47
CA PRO A 400 -2.64 -18.74 -14.97
C PRO A 400 -2.29 -17.67 -16.02
N LEU A 401 -1.10 -17.05 -15.97
CA LEU A 401 -0.67 -16.10 -17.01
C LEU A 401 -0.38 -16.81 -18.34
N SER A 402 0.22 -18.00 -18.29
CA SER A 402 0.53 -18.77 -19.51
C SER A 402 -0.74 -19.26 -20.23
N GLU A 403 -1.77 -19.64 -19.48
CA GLU A 403 -3.09 -20.04 -20.00
C GLU A 403 -3.88 -18.82 -20.53
N HIS A 404 -3.58 -17.63 -20.01
CA HIS A 404 -4.21 -16.39 -20.46
C HIS A 404 -3.97 -16.13 -21.95
N LEU A 405 -2.73 -16.40 -22.42
CA LEU A 405 -2.21 -16.07 -23.76
C LEU A 405 -2.86 -16.81 -24.94
N SER A 406 -3.62 -17.89 -24.72
CA SER A 406 -3.97 -18.84 -25.79
C SER A 406 -5.03 -18.33 -26.79
N GLU A 407 -5.53 -17.10 -26.67
CA GLU A 407 -6.64 -16.59 -27.48
C GLU A 407 -6.26 -15.26 -28.16
N ASN A 408 -6.31 -15.24 -29.49
CA ASN A 408 -5.79 -14.22 -30.41
C ASN A 408 -6.52 -12.85 -30.39
N GLU A 409 -7.25 -12.52 -29.33
CA GLU A 409 -8.03 -11.28 -29.25
C GLU A 409 -7.78 -10.59 -27.90
N TYR A 410 -6.58 -10.01 -27.74
CA TYR A 410 -6.37 -9.05 -26.67
C TYR A 410 -6.80 -7.66 -27.17
N PRO A 411 -7.86 -7.06 -26.59
CA PRO A 411 -8.11 -5.65 -26.80
C PRO A 411 -6.89 -4.86 -26.34
N GLN A 412 -6.56 -3.85 -27.14
CA GLN A 412 -5.41 -2.97 -26.97
C GLN A 412 -5.35 -2.42 -25.54
N SER A 413 -4.32 -2.78 -24.78
CA SER A 413 -4.07 -2.18 -23.48
C SER A 413 -3.01 -1.09 -23.60
N GLU A 414 -3.35 0.12 -23.18
CA GLU A 414 -2.42 1.24 -23.19
C GLU A 414 -1.58 1.22 -21.92
N TYR A 415 -0.30 0.87 -22.04
CA TYR A 415 0.65 1.03 -20.95
C TYR A 415 0.73 2.50 -20.54
N LYS A 416 0.21 2.81 -19.35
CA LYS A 416 0.34 4.14 -18.74
C LYS A 416 1.74 4.29 -18.13
N HIS A 417 2.55 5.14 -18.74
CA HIS A 417 3.84 5.54 -18.18
C HIS A 417 3.67 6.10 -16.77
N ARG A 418 4.53 5.66 -15.85
CA ARG A 418 4.57 6.15 -14.47
C ARG A 418 5.83 6.98 -14.27
N ALA A 419 5.72 8.03 -13.45
CA ALA A 419 6.91 8.74 -12.98
C ALA A 419 7.68 7.87 -11.98
N LEU A 420 8.99 8.12 -11.85
CA LEU A 420 9.79 7.52 -10.78
C LEU A 420 9.25 8.01 -9.41
N PRO A 421 9.18 7.17 -8.37
CA PRO A 421 8.76 7.61 -7.04
C PRO A 421 9.60 8.78 -6.54
N THR A 422 8.94 9.78 -5.95
CA THR A 422 9.59 11.02 -5.46
C THR A 422 10.65 10.76 -4.38
N LEU A 423 10.58 9.61 -3.71
CA LEU A 423 11.60 9.19 -2.74
C LEU A 423 13.00 9.11 -3.39
N PHE A 424 13.08 8.85 -4.70
CA PHE A 424 14.35 8.72 -5.43
C PHE A 424 14.82 10.02 -6.09
N SER A 425 14.12 11.14 -5.93
CA SER A 425 14.46 12.39 -6.65
C SER A 425 15.88 12.87 -6.36
N SER A 426 16.34 12.79 -5.11
CA SER A 426 17.71 13.17 -4.72
C SER A 426 18.76 12.26 -5.35
N LEU A 427 18.53 10.94 -5.31
CA LEU A 427 19.41 9.93 -5.91
C LEU A 427 19.45 10.06 -7.43
N LEU A 428 18.31 10.31 -8.09
CA LEU A 428 18.24 10.50 -9.53
C LEU A 428 19.10 11.68 -9.99
N LEU A 429 19.01 12.83 -9.29
CA LEU A 429 19.85 13.99 -9.58
C LEU A 429 21.34 13.67 -9.45
N ARG A 430 21.72 12.95 -8.39
CA ARG A 430 23.10 12.52 -8.17
C ARG A 430 23.59 11.57 -9.27
N ALA A 431 22.77 10.60 -9.66
CA ALA A 431 23.10 9.66 -10.72
C ALA A 431 23.28 10.36 -12.09
N GLN A 432 22.39 11.30 -12.42
CA GLN A 432 22.49 12.11 -13.64
C GLN A 432 23.79 12.95 -13.66
N GLN A 433 24.18 13.54 -12.53
CA GLN A 433 25.45 14.28 -12.42
C GLN A 433 26.65 13.36 -12.65
N LEU A 434 26.63 12.13 -12.11
CA LEU A 434 27.70 11.16 -12.35
C LEU A 434 27.80 10.78 -13.83
N LEU A 435 26.67 10.56 -14.51
CA LEU A 435 26.66 10.26 -15.95
C LEU A 435 27.27 11.41 -16.78
N ILE A 436 26.96 12.66 -16.45
CA ILE A 436 27.54 13.85 -17.13
C ILE A 436 29.06 13.93 -16.87
N GLN A 437 29.49 13.78 -15.61
CA GLN A 437 30.92 13.84 -15.27
C GLN A 437 31.74 12.74 -15.97
N GLN A 438 31.17 11.54 -16.11
CA GLN A 438 31.80 10.44 -16.83
C GLN A 438 31.91 10.70 -18.34
N GLN A 439 31.00 11.49 -18.92
CA GLN A 439 31.10 11.93 -20.31
C GLN A 439 32.21 12.98 -20.50
N ASP A 440 32.36 13.90 -19.54
CA ASP A 440 33.33 14.99 -19.62
C ASP A 440 34.79 14.57 -19.35
N GLN A 441 35.02 13.49 -18.59
CA GLN A 441 36.37 13.00 -18.24
C GLN A 441 37.03 12.10 -19.31
N GLY A 442 36.32 11.70 -20.35
CA GLY A 442 36.84 10.83 -21.41
C GLY A 442 37.63 11.58 -22.50
N GLN A 443 38.95 11.69 -22.37
CA GLN A 443 39.84 12.24 -23.42
C GLN A 443 40.13 11.28 -24.60
N HIS A 444 39.50 10.08 -24.65
CA HIS A 444 39.69 9.12 -25.73
C HIS A 444 38.34 8.65 -26.32
N PRO A 445 38.10 8.85 -27.64
CA PRO A 445 36.82 8.51 -28.31
C PRO A 445 36.38 7.04 -28.22
N GLU A 446 37.28 6.13 -27.86
CA GLU A 446 36.98 4.69 -27.75
C GLU A 446 36.51 4.26 -26.34
N LEU A 447 36.59 5.15 -25.33
CA LEU A 447 36.22 4.88 -23.93
C LEU A 447 34.85 5.46 -23.51
N HIS A 448 34.02 5.91 -24.46
CA HIS A 448 32.65 6.40 -24.23
C HIS A 448 31.65 5.30 -23.79
N GLN A 449 31.89 4.60 -22.68
CA GLN A 449 31.13 3.40 -22.34
C GLN A 449 30.51 3.32 -20.96
N ASN A 450 30.79 4.21 -20.00
CA ASN A 450 30.05 4.15 -18.74
C ASN A 450 28.67 4.80 -18.91
N ARG A 451 27.70 3.98 -19.30
CA ARG A 451 26.28 4.33 -19.41
C ARG A 451 25.52 4.14 -18.11
N ILE A 452 26.21 3.68 -17.06
CA ILE A 452 25.61 3.21 -15.81
C ILE A 452 26.09 4.12 -14.67
N ALA A 453 25.15 4.67 -13.92
CA ALA A 453 25.41 5.34 -12.65
C ALA A 453 24.71 4.59 -11.52
N GLU A 454 25.49 4.22 -10.52
CA GLU A 454 25.03 3.53 -9.32
C GLU A 454 25.14 4.48 -8.13
N VAL A 455 24.03 4.69 -7.43
CA VAL A 455 23.97 5.57 -6.26
C VAL A 455 23.09 4.94 -5.19
N PHE A 456 23.37 5.28 -3.94
CA PHE A 456 22.59 4.85 -2.79
C PHE A 456 22.68 5.88 -1.66
N ASP A 457 21.73 5.80 -0.74
CA ASP A 457 21.76 6.46 0.56
C ASP A 457 21.55 5.43 1.69
N THR A 458 21.10 5.87 2.86
CA THR A 458 20.89 4.98 4.02
C THR A 458 19.79 3.95 3.83
N ASP A 459 18.81 4.22 2.97
CA ASP A 459 17.57 3.45 2.87
C ASP A 459 17.25 3.02 1.43
N HIS A 460 17.93 3.59 0.44
CA HIS A 460 17.55 3.50 -0.97
C HIS A 460 18.75 3.23 -1.87
N SER A 461 18.53 2.44 -2.91
CA SER A 461 19.51 2.19 -3.98
C SER A 461 18.90 2.49 -5.33
N LEU A 462 19.70 3.05 -6.25
CA LEU A 462 19.28 3.44 -7.59
C LEU A 462 20.40 3.14 -8.60
N ILE A 463 20.07 2.44 -9.68
CA ILE A 463 20.92 2.28 -10.88
C ILE A 463 20.23 3.01 -12.01
N VAL A 464 20.95 3.89 -12.71
CA VAL A 464 20.45 4.63 -13.88
C VAL A 464 21.30 4.27 -15.09
N ILE A 465 20.65 3.84 -16.17
CA ILE A 465 21.32 3.38 -17.39
C ILE A 465 20.83 4.20 -18.59
N ASN A 466 21.77 4.80 -19.33
CA ASN A 466 21.48 5.49 -20.59
C ASN A 466 21.12 4.50 -21.69
N ILE A 467 19.90 4.59 -22.21
CA ILE A 467 19.41 3.75 -23.31
C ILE A 467 19.39 4.56 -24.60
N LYS A 468 19.88 3.96 -25.70
CA LYS A 468 19.82 4.60 -27.02
C LYS A 468 18.37 4.70 -27.48
N GLU A 469 18.06 5.74 -28.24
CA GLU A 469 16.72 5.97 -28.80
C GLU A 469 16.18 4.79 -29.64
N LYS A 470 17.05 4.07 -30.34
CA LYS A 470 16.66 2.88 -31.11
C LYS A 470 16.37 1.63 -30.24
N GLU A 471 16.74 1.64 -28.96
CA GLU A 471 16.62 0.50 -28.03
C GLU A 471 15.48 0.70 -27.01
N GLN A 472 14.74 1.82 -27.06
CA GLN A 472 13.74 2.18 -26.06
C GLN A 472 12.63 1.13 -25.90
N GLY A 473 12.08 0.65 -27.02
CA GLY A 473 11.04 -0.38 -26.99
C GLY A 473 11.53 -1.69 -26.38
N LEU A 474 12.80 -2.06 -26.64
CA LEU A 474 13.42 -3.24 -26.06
C LEU A 474 13.71 -3.05 -24.56
N ALA A 475 14.16 -1.87 -24.14
CA ALA A 475 14.37 -1.54 -22.73
C ALA A 475 13.07 -1.56 -21.92
N LEU A 476 12.00 -0.97 -22.47
CA LEU A 476 10.68 -0.97 -21.86
C LEU A 476 10.14 -2.39 -21.71
N LEU A 477 10.20 -3.19 -22.78
CA LEU A 477 9.78 -4.59 -22.76
C LEU A 477 10.61 -5.43 -21.77
N THR A 478 11.93 -5.25 -21.76
CA THR A 478 12.84 -5.96 -20.85
C THR A 478 12.52 -5.60 -19.39
N SER A 479 12.15 -4.36 -19.10
CA SER A 479 11.77 -3.95 -17.74
C SER A 479 10.56 -4.73 -17.18
N PHE A 480 9.60 -5.09 -18.04
CA PHE A 480 8.45 -5.92 -17.63
C PHE A 480 8.86 -7.35 -17.30
N ILE A 481 9.74 -7.93 -18.11
CA ILE A 481 10.26 -9.28 -17.88
C ILE A 481 11.08 -9.32 -16.58
N ILE A 482 11.92 -8.32 -16.35
CA ILE A 482 12.71 -8.20 -15.10
C ILE A 482 11.79 -8.08 -13.88
N ASN A 483 10.77 -7.23 -13.94
CA ASN A 483 9.80 -7.06 -12.84
C ASN A 483 8.96 -8.31 -12.55
N ALA A 484 8.95 -9.30 -13.44
CA ALA A 484 8.28 -10.58 -13.24
C ALA A 484 9.24 -11.69 -12.80
N TYR A 485 10.55 -11.45 -12.83
CA TYR A 485 11.53 -12.52 -12.62
C TYR A 485 11.69 -12.84 -11.13
N PRO A 486 11.44 -14.10 -10.69
CA PRO A 486 11.45 -14.43 -9.27
C PRO A 486 12.78 -14.12 -8.57
N THR A 487 13.91 -14.40 -9.21
CA THR A 487 15.24 -14.10 -8.64
C THR A 487 15.45 -12.59 -8.43
N PHE A 488 14.91 -11.74 -9.31
CA PHE A 488 14.97 -10.29 -9.14
C PHE A 488 14.09 -9.84 -7.98
N LEU A 489 12.88 -10.39 -7.90
CA LEU A 489 11.88 -10.09 -6.87
C LEU A 489 12.23 -10.66 -5.49
N ALA A 490 13.16 -11.61 -5.39
CA ALA A 490 13.54 -12.32 -4.16
C ALA A 490 13.81 -11.37 -2.99
N SER A 491 14.46 -10.24 -3.26
CA SER A 491 14.73 -9.20 -2.28
C SER A 491 13.47 -8.68 -1.59
N ARG A 492 12.42 -8.43 -2.37
CA ARG A 492 11.13 -7.95 -1.88
C ARG A 492 10.31 -9.09 -1.28
N THR A 493 10.30 -10.27 -1.90
CA THR A 493 9.50 -11.39 -1.39
C THR A 493 10.11 -12.01 -0.14
N GLN A 494 11.39 -11.79 0.15
CA GLN A 494 12.08 -12.30 1.33
C GLN A 494 12.31 -11.23 2.41
N GLY A 495 11.72 -10.04 2.29
CA GLY A 495 11.73 -9.04 3.37
C GLY A 495 13.01 -8.21 3.51
N HIS A 496 13.86 -8.16 2.48
CA HIS A 496 15.06 -7.31 2.50
C HIS A 496 14.76 -5.86 2.13
N CYS A 497 13.66 -5.60 1.43
CA CYS A 497 13.25 -4.26 1.03
C CYS A 497 11.73 -4.16 0.94
N TYR A 498 11.21 -2.94 1.06
CA TYR A 498 9.79 -2.66 0.86
C TYR A 498 9.38 -2.66 -0.62
N ALA A 499 10.28 -2.23 -1.51
CA ALA A 499 10.04 -2.24 -2.95
C ALA A 499 11.32 -2.52 -3.73
N ILE A 500 11.18 -3.18 -4.87
CA ILE A 500 12.22 -3.35 -5.88
C ILE A 500 11.56 -3.32 -7.26
N ALA A 501 12.14 -2.59 -8.23
CA ALA A 501 11.61 -2.56 -9.59
C ALA A 501 12.66 -2.13 -10.64
N SER A 502 12.36 -2.47 -11.88
CA SER A 502 12.97 -1.96 -13.11
C SER A 502 11.96 -1.07 -13.84
N GLN A 503 12.36 0.10 -14.30
CA GLN A 503 11.47 1.05 -14.96
C GLN A 503 12.20 1.80 -16.06
N TYR A 504 11.65 1.76 -17.28
CA TYR A 504 12.10 2.64 -18.34
C TYR A 504 11.38 4.00 -18.24
N VAL A 505 12.15 5.07 -18.07
CA VAL A 505 11.69 6.46 -17.94
C VAL A 505 11.81 7.13 -19.31
N MET A 506 10.65 7.39 -19.94
CA MET A 506 10.57 7.88 -21.32
C MET A 506 11.21 9.25 -21.48
N GLU A 507 10.95 10.16 -20.54
CA GLU A 507 11.31 11.57 -20.60
C GLU A 507 12.83 11.78 -20.58
N SER A 508 13.55 10.87 -19.93
CA SER A 508 15.00 10.95 -19.76
C SER A 508 15.76 9.85 -20.49
N HIS A 509 15.09 8.98 -21.24
CA HIS A 509 15.69 7.82 -21.93
C HIS A 509 16.56 6.93 -21.02
N HIS A 510 16.12 6.75 -19.78
CA HIS A 510 16.84 5.96 -18.79
C HIS A 510 16.12 4.67 -18.45
N LEU A 511 16.85 3.56 -18.38
CA LEU A 511 16.39 2.38 -17.67
C LEU A 511 16.90 2.46 -16.23
N VAL A 512 15.96 2.43 -15.29
CA VAL A 512 16.23 2.65 -13.88
C VAL A 512 15.91 1.38 -13.09
N PHE A 513 16.82 0.98 -12.21
CA PHE A 513 16.56 -0.05 -11.19
C PHE A 513 16.57 0.61 -9.83
N TYR A 514 15.62 0.27 -8.98
CA TYR A 514 15.58 0.85 -7.64
C TYR A 514 15.15 -0.15 -6.58
N SER A 515 15.59 0.13 -5.35
CA SER A 515 15.05 -0.51 -4.14
C SER A 515 14.82 0.52 -3.05
N ALA A 516 13.69 0.41 -2.36
CA ALA A 516 13.25 1.33 -1.31
C ALA A 516 13.17 0.64 0.05
N PHE A 517 13.51 1.39 1.09
CA PHE A 517 13.65 0.92 2.47
C PHE A 517 14.40 -0.41 2.53
N ASP A 518 15.55 -0.47 1.87
CA ASP A 518 16.38 -1.67 1.80
C ASP A 518 17.22 -1.81 3.08
N VAL A 519 17.41 -3.03 3.55
CA VAL A 519 18.28 -3.32 4.71
C VAL A 519 19.77 -3.06 4.41
N ALA A 520 20.17 -3.17 3.15
CA ALA A 520 21.54 -3.07 2.68
C ALA A 520 21.61 -2.45 1.27
N PRO A 521 21.26 -1.15 1.09
CA PRO A 521 21.19 -0.50 -0.23
C PRO A 521 22.47 -0.60 -1.05
N TYR A 522 23.64 -0.56 -0.40
CA TYR A 522 24.93 -0.71 -1.08
C TYR A 522 25.08 -2.09 -1.75
N PHE A 523 24.76 -3.16 -1.02
CA PHE A 523 24.87 -4.54 -1.53
C PHE A 523 23.78 -4.88 -2.55
N ARG A 524 22.64 -4.16 -2.52
CA ARG A 524 21.53 -4.37 -3.45
C ARG A 524 21.95 -4.25 -4.91
N LEU A 525 22.88 -3.33 -5.21
CA LEU A 525 23.38 -3.11 -6.57
C LEU A 525 23.99 -4.40 -7.14
N THR A 526 24.86 -5.06 -6.37
CA THR A 526 25.46 -6.35 -6.75
C THR A 526 24.40 -7.44 -6.93
N VAL A 527 23.41 -7.51 -6.03
CA VAL A 527 22.33 -8.51 -6.12
C VAL A 527 21.50 -8.33 -7.40
N ILE A 528 21.20 -7.09 -7.80
CA ILE A 528 20.49 -6.81 -9.05
C ILE A 528 21.33 -7.29 -10.24
N ILE A 529 22.62 -6.99 -10.27
CA ILE A 529 23.53 -7.43 -11.34
C ILE A 529 23.59 -8.96 -11.43
N GLU A 530 23.72 -9.67 -10.30
CA GLU A 530 23.71 -11.13 -10.29
C GLU A 530 22.38 -11.71 -10.78
N SER A 531 21.25 -11.11 -10.39
CA SER A 531 19.94 -11.52 -10.92
C SER A 531 19.86 -11.34 -12.44
N LEU A 532 20.43 -10.26 -13.00
CA LEU A 532 20.44 -10.00 -14.43
C LEU A 532 21.35 -10.99 -15.19
N LYS A 533 22.48 -11.41 -14.59
CA LYS A 533 23.36 -12.46 -15.13
C LYS A 533 22.68 -13.83 -15.21
N ILE A 534 21.77 -14.12 -14.28
CA ILE A 534 20.97 -15.35 -14.31
C ILE A 534 19.88 -15.20 -15.37
N LEU A 535 19.13 -14.10 -15.37
CA LEU A 535 18.03 -13.86 -16.30
C LEU A 535 18.48 -13.91 -17.77
N CYS A 536 19.62 -13.30 -18.13
CA CYS A 536 20.08 -13.31 -19.52
C CYS A 536 20.43 -14.71 -20.06
N LYS A 537 20.57 -15.71 -19.19
CA LYS A 537 20.80 -17.11 -19.57
C LYS A 537 19.51 -17.95 -19.49
N ASP A 538 18.46 -17.43 -18.88
CA ASP A 538 17.18 -18.11 -18.66
C ASP A 538 16.22 -17.87 -19.84
N LEU A 539 16.65 -18.34 -21.02
CA LEU A 539 15.85 -18.24 -22.24
C LEU A 539 14.44 -18.85 -22.12
N PRO A 540 14.22 -19.98 -21.42
CA PRO A 540 12.88 -20.52 -21.22
C PRO A 540 11.94 -19.54 -20.51
N PHE A 541 12.40 -18.88 -19.44
CA PHE A 541 11.59 -17.87 -18.76
C PHE A 541 11.31 -16.68 -19.66
N ILE A 542 12.34 -16.13 -20.32
CA ILE A 542 12.19 -14.99 -21.23
C ILE A 542 11.19 -15.32 -22.35
N ALA A 543 11.31 -16.49 -22.97
CA ALA A 543 10.43 -16.94 -24.04
C ALA A 543 8.97 -17.06 -23.59
N ALA A 544 8.73 -17.53 -22.35
CA ALA A 544 7.40 -17.63 -21.78
C ALA A 544 6.79 -16.26 -21.41
N ALA A 545 7.59 -15.33 -20.88
CA ALA A 545 7.15 -14.01 -20.46
C ALA A 545 6.98 -13.01 -21.62
N LEU A 546 7.76 -13.18 -22.70
CA LEU A 546 7.83 -12.24 -23.81
C LEU A 546 6.48 -11.95 -24.50
N PRO A 547 5.62 -12.96 -24.82
CA PRO A 547 4.31 -12.69 -25.41
C PRO A 547 3.41 -11.83 -24.52
N LEU A 548 3.46 -12.04 -23.20
CA LEU A 548 2.70 -11.25 -22.23
C LEU A 548 3.20 -9.80 -22.19
N ALA A 549 4.52 -9.61 -22.11
CA ALA A 549 5.15 -8.29 -22.12
C ALA A 549 4.84 -7.52 -23.42
N LYS A 550 4.81 -8.21 -24.57
CA LYS A 550 4.39 -7.62 -25.87
C LYS A 550 2.93 -7.19 -25.87
N SER A 551 2.03 -8.05 -25.36
CA SER A 551 0.59 -7.76 -25.28
C SER A 551 0.31 -6.48 -24.46
N LYS A 552 1.05 -6.30 -23.37
CA LYS A 552 0.97 -5.11 -22.51
C LYS A 552 1.40 -3.80 -23.19
N LEU A 553 2.24 -3.83 -24.23
CA LEU A 553 2.74 -2.65 -24.94
C LEU A 553 1.94 -2.26 -26.19
N ASN A 554 0.75 -2.82 -26.39
CA ASN A 554 -0.13 -2.51 -27.52
C ASN A 554 0.54 -2.55 -28.91
N ASN A 555 1.36 -3.57 -29.19
CA ASN A 555 1.94 -3.76 -30.52
C ASN A 555 2.76 -2.58 -31.07
N ILE A 556 3.54 -1.85 -30.24
CA ILE A 556 4.73 -1.14 -30.76
C ILE A 556 5.52 -2.13 -31.63
N GLU A 557 6.10 -1.70 -32.75
CA GLU A 557 6.81 -2.50 -33.80
C GLU A 557 7.97 -3.37 -33.28
N LEU A 558 7.70 -4.28 -32.35
CA LEU A 558 8.61 -5.18 -31.64
C LEU A 558 8.29 -6.63 -32.02
N LYS A 559 7.59 -6.85 -33.15
CA LYS A 559 7.25 -8.18 -33.65
C LYS A 559 8.51 -9.06 -33.78
N ASN A 560 9.62 -8.46 -34.17
CA ASN A 560 10.91 -9.13 -34.41
C ASN A 560 11.74 -9.38 -33.14
N VAL A 561 11.31 -8.88 -31.97
CA VAL A 561 12.03 -9.12 -30.71
C VAL A 561 11.89 -10.60 -30.32
N THR A 562 12.99 -11.29 -30.12
CA THR A 562 13.04 -12.68 -29.64
C THR A 562 13.53 -12.74 -28.19
N ALA A 563 13.50 -13.93 -27.59
CA ALA A 563 14.12 -14.15 -26.29
C ALA A 563 15.62 -13.84 -26.32
N ASP A 564 16.30 -14.21 -27.41
CA ASP A 564 17.72 -13.88 -27.61
C ASP A 564 17.94 -12.36 -27.68
N SER A 565 17.07 -11.61 -28.36
CA SER A 565 17.18 -10.14 -28.40
C SER A 565 17.13 -9.52 -27.00
N VAL A 566 16.26 -10.03 -26.12
CA VAL A 566 16.17 -9.58 -24.72
C VAL A 566 17.42 -9.99 -23.93
N ALA A 567 17.86 -11.24 -24.06
CA ALA A 567 19.07 -11.74 -23.41
C ALA A 567 20.32 -10.95 -23.81
N GLU A 568 20.51 -10.70 -25.11
CA GLU A 568 21.59 -9.88 -25.66
C GLU A 568 21.50 -8.44 -25.16
N PHE A 569 20.30 -7.86 -25.09
CA PHE A 569 20.12 -6.51 -24.54
C PHE A 569 20.57 -6.44 -23.08
N ILE A 570 20.19 -7.41 -22.25
CA ILE A 570 20.63 -7.49 -20.85
C ILE A 570 22.15 -7.60 -20.78
N SER A 571 22.74 -8.52 -21.56
CA SER A 571 24.18 -8.76 -21.59
C SER A 571 24.97 -7.52 -22.03
N HIS A 572 24.58 -6.87 -23.12
CA HIS A 572 25.34 -5.77 -23.71
C HIS A 572 25.12 -4.41 -23.06
N ASN A 573 23.93 -4.14 -22.51
CA ASN A 573 23.60 -2.81 -21.98
C ASN A 573 23.51 -2.76 -20.46
N LEU A 574 23.28 -3.88 -19.77
CA LEU A 574 23.04 -3.91 -18.32
C LEU A 574 24.17 -4.57 -17.53
N LEU A 575 25.00 -5.37 -18.18
CA LEU A 575 26.13 -6.08 -17.55
C LEU A 575 27.50 -5.56 -17.99
N THR A 576 27.55 -4.54 -18.85
CA THR A 576 28.77 -3.92 -19.36
C THR A 576 29.29 -2.85 -18.40
N SER A 577 29.64 -3.28 -17.19
CA SER A 577 30.63 -2.61 -16.35
C SER A 577 31.85 -3.52 -16.34
N ASN A 578 32.97 -3.02 -16.87
CA ASN A 578 34.26 -3.70 -16.79
C ASN A 578 34.55 -4.03 -15.32
N THR A 579 34.69 -5.32 -15.03
CA THR A 579 35.66 -5.83 -14.06
C THR A 579 37.04 -5.33 -14.38
#